data_AF-A0A524AF02-F1
#
_entry.id   AF-A0A524AF02-F1
#
_cell.length_a   1.000
_cell.length_b   1.000
_cell.length_c   1.000
_cell.angle_alpha   90.00
_cell.angle_beta   90.00
_cell.angle_gamma   90.00
#
_symmetry.space_group_name_H-M   'P 1'
#
loop_
_entity.id
_entity.type
_entity.pdbx_description
1 polymer ?
#
loop_
_entity_poly.entity_id
_entity_poly.type
_entity_poly.pdbx_seq_one_letter_code
_entity_poly.pdbx_strand_id
1 'polypeptide(L)'
;MSVPSTALELPASVTTDMLRSLEADAAARAELLRQITSHFEGKYQCSLETFERKLENLEVPEHPGWEESIEWRNAVEQLERIEMSRSIFAWLIRWLAQYGAS
;
A
#
# COMPACT_ATOMS: atom_id res chain seq x y z
N MET A 1 -37.04 8.83 -3.74
CA MET A 1 -35.90 9.05 -4.66
C MET A 1 -35.22 7.70 -4.85
N SER A 2 -35.41 7.07 -6.00
CA SER A 2 -34.78 5.79 -6.32
C SER A 2 -33.36 6.06 -6.80
N VAL A 3 -32.37 5.47 -6.12
CA VAL A 3 -30.98 5.47 -6.56
C VAL A 3 -30.92 4.67 -7.87
N PRO A 4 -30.27 5.15 -8.94
CA PRO A 4 -30.14 4.36 -10.14
C PRO A 4 -29.29 3.12 -9.84
N SER A 5 -29.86 1.94 -10.08
CA SER A 5 -29.14 0.67 -10.16
C SER A 5 -28.21 0.69 -11.38
N THR A 6 -27.14 1.47 -11.35
CA THR A 6 -25.98 1.17 -12.18
C THR A 6 -25.30 0.01 -11.50
N ALA A 7 -25.75 -1.21 -11.82
CA ALA A 7 -24.96 -2.40 -11.57
C ALA A 7 -23.54 -2.09 -12.08
N LEU A 8 -22.55 -2.30 -11.23
CA LEU A 8 -21.16 -2.11 -11.61
C LEU A 8 -20.85 -3.10 -12.73
N GLU A 9 -20.94 -2.68 -13.99
CA GLU A 9 -20.59 -3.52 -15.12
C GLU A 9 -19.06 -3.63 -15.17
N LEU A 10 -18.53 -4.66 -14.49
CA LEU A 10 -17.12 -4.98 -14.60
C LEU A 10 -16.82 -5.47 -16.03
N PRO A 11 -15.65 -5.10 -16.60
CA PRO A 11 -15.22 -5.67 -17.87
C PRO A 11 -15.23 -7.20 -17.76
N ALA A 12 -15.73 -7.90 -18.78
CA ALA A 12 -15.79 -9.37 -18.79
C ALA A 12 -14.41 -10.05 -18.64
N SER A 13 -13.33 -9.29 -18.85
CA SER A 13 -11.95 -9.73 -18.62
C SER A 13 -11.54 -9.75 -17.15
N VAL A 14 -12.30 -9.15 -16.22
CA VAL A 14 -11.97 -9.14 -14.79
C VAL A 14 -12.59 -10.36 -14.13
N THR A 15 -11.76 -11.38 -13.88
CA THR A 15 -12.18 -12.60 -13.19
C THR A 15 -11.84 -12.55 -11.70
N THR A 16 -12.56 -13.34 -10.90
CA THR A 16 -12.24 -13.52 -9.47
C THR A 16 -10.81 -14.03 -9.26
N ASP A 17 -10.33 -14.93 -10.13
CA ASP A 17 -8.98 -15.48 -10.05
C ASP A 17 -7.91 -14.41 -10.31
N MET A 18 -8.14 -13.51 -11.28
CA MET A 18 -7.25 -12.37 -11.51
C MET A 18 -7.19 -11.44 -10.31
N LEU A 19 -8.34 -11.12 -9.69
CA LEU A 19 -8.37 -10.30 -8.47
C LEU A 19 -7.66 -10.97 -7.30
N ARG A 20 -7.77 -12.30 -7.15
CA ARG A 20 -7.03 -13.05 -6.13
C ARG A 20 -5.52 -13.03 -6.39
N SER A 21 -5.08 -13.16 -7.64
CA SER A 21 -3.67 -13.03 -8.00
C SER A 21 -3.14 -11.63 -7.68
N LEU A 22 -3.89 -10.59 -8.02
CA LEU A 22 -3.53 -9.20 -7.70
C LEU A 22 -3.47 -8.95 -6.18
N GLU A 23 -4.37 -9.56 -5.41
CA GLU A 23 -4.33 -9.48 -3.94
C GLU A 23 -3.08 -10.16 -3.38
N ALA A 24 -2.75 -11.36 -3.86
CA ALA A 24 -1.55 -12.09 -3.44
C ALA A 24 -0.26 -11.32 -3.76
N ASP A 25 -0.15 -10.79 -4.99
CA ASP A 25 1.00 -9.96 -5.40
C ASP A 25 1.11 -8.68 -4.56
N ALA A 26 -0.03 -8.02 -4.32
CA ALA A 26 -0.09 -6.83 -3.47
C ALA A 26 0.31 -7.14 -2.02
N ALA A 27 -0.13 -8.28 -1.47
CA ALA A 27 0.23 -8.71 -0.13
C ALA A 27 1.73 -9.00 0.00
N ALA A 28 2.33 -9.69 -0.98
CA ALA A 28 3.77 -9.96 -1.00
C ALA A 28 4.60 -8.66 -1.07
N ARG A 29 4.17 -7.70 -1.90
CA ARG A 29 4.81 -6.37 -2.00
C ARG A 29 4.65 -5.57 -0.70
N ALA A 30 3.46 -5.56 -0.10
CA ALA A 30 3.23 -4.89 1.18
C ALA A 30 4.16 -5.44 2.26
N GLU A 31 4.36 -6.75 2.30
CA GLU A 31 5.24 -7.38 3.27
C GLU A 31 6.70 -6.96 3.11
N LEU A 32 7.21 -6.91 1.87
CA LEU A 32 8.54 -6.38 1.60
C LEU A 32 8.69 -4.92 2.07
N LEU A 33 7.71 -4.07 1.76
CA LEU A 33 7.73 -2.67 2.16
C LEU A 33 7.70 -2.50 3.69
N ARG A 34 6.89 -3.30 4.40
CA ARG A 34 6.90 -3.32 5.87
C ARG A 34 8.26 -3.71 6.44
N GLN A 35 8.96 -4.66 5.83
CA GLN A 35 10.31 -5.03 6.24
C GLN A 35 11.30 -3.88 6.05
N ILE A 36 11.21 -3.15 4.93
CA ILE A 36 12.02 -1.95 4.69
C ILE A 36 11.72 -0.86 5.72
N THR A 37 10.44 -0.54 5.96
CA THR A 37 10.04 0.42 6.99
C THR A 37 10.54 0.02 8.37
N SER A 38 10.36 -1.25 8.76
CA SER A 38 10.81 -1.79 10.04
C SER A 38 12.33 -1.78 10.17
N HIS A 39 13.06 -2.00 9.08
CA HIS A 39 14.52 -1.89 9.07
C HIS A 39 14.97 -0.49 9.44
N PHE A 40 14.38 0.55 8.85
CA PHE A 40 14.75 1.93 9.15
C PHE A 40 14.28 2.38 10.54
N GLU A 41 13.08 1.99 10.96
CA GLU A 41 12.60 2.22 12.34
C GLU A 41 13.56 1.59 13.36
N GLY A 42 14.02 0.36 13.10
CA GLY A 42 14.99 -0.34 13.92
C GLY A 42 16.39 0.28 13.86
N LYS A 43 16.83 0.76 12.70
CA LYS A 43 18.15 1.39 12.53
C LYS A 43 18.23 2.74 13.26
N TYR A 44 17.19 3.56 13.13
CA TYR A 44 17.17 4.93 13.64
C TYR A 44 16.45 5.08 14.98
N GLN A 45 15.77 4.03 15.46
CA GLN A 45 15.06 3.98 16.74
C GLN A 45 14.06 5.14 16.90
N CYS A 46 13.41 5.54 15.79
CA CYS A 46 12.40 6.59 15.76
C CYS A 46 11.50 6.43 14.52
N SER A 47 10.49 7.29 14.38
CA SER A 47 9.65 7.35 13.17
C SER A 47 10.35 8.10 12.03
N LEU A 48 9.88 7.89 10.78
CA LEU A 48 10.33 8.63 9.60
C LEU A 48 10.25 10.14 9.81
N GLU A 49 9.11 10.64 10.29
CA GLU A 49 8.90 12.07 10.57
C GLU A 49 9.94 12.61 11.58
N THR A 50 10.26 11.82 12.60
CA THR A 50 11.28 12.21 13.58
C THR A 50 12.67 12.21 12.98
N PHE A 51 12.99 11.22 12.14
CA PHE A 51 14.26 11.13 11.45
C PHE A 51 14.46 12.29 10.46
N GLU A 52 13.43 12.63 9.69
CA GLU A 52 13.45 13.76 8.74
C GLU A 52 13.63 15.09 9.45
N ARG A 53 12.95 15.30 10.58
CA ARG A 53 13.18 16.49 11.42
C ARG A 53 14.61 16.55 11.96
N LYS A 54 15.20 15.41 12.34
CA LYS A 54 16.62 15.35 12.76
C LYS A 54 17.56 15.71 11.61
N LEU A 55 17.27 15.27 10.39
CA LEU A 55 18.03 15.63 9.18
C LEU A 55 17.96 17.13 8.91
N GLU A 56 16.76 17.71 8.95
CA GLU A 56 16.54 19.15 8.76
C GLU A 56 17.30 20.00 9.79
N ASN A 57 17.39 19.51 11.03
CA ASN A 57 18.11 20.16 12.13
C ASN A 57 19.61 19.85 12.18
N LEU A 58 20.15 19.08 11.22
CA LEU A 58 21.55 18.62 11.20
C LEU A 58 21.96 17.82 12.44
N GLU A 59 20.99 17.14 13.08
CA GLU A 59 21.19 16.29 14.26
C GLU A 59 21.68 14.88 13.88
N VAL A 60 21.64 14.55 12.59
CA VAL A 60 22.19 13.32 12.00
C VAL A 60 22.99 13.66 10.74
N PRO A 61 23.93 12.79 10.31
CA PRO A 61 24.70 13.03 9.09
C PRO A 61 23.80 13.15 7.85
N GLU A 62 24.04 14.17 7.03
CA GLU A 62 23.33 14.36 5.76
C GLU A 62 23.51 13.15 4.83
N HIS A 63 24.72 12.61 4.72
CA HIS A 63 24.98 11.37 4.00
C HIS A 63 25.38 10.27 5.00
N PRO A 64 24.77 9.06 4.93
CA PRO A 64 23.78 8.60 3.94
C PRO A 64 22.32 8.97 4.28
N GLY A 65 22.11 9.88 5.24
CA GLY A 65 20.78 10.11 5.82
C GLY A 65 19.72 10.58 4.82
N TRP A 66 20.07 11.45 3.87
CA TRP A 66 19.17 11.90 2.81
C TRP A 66 18.70 10.76 1.92
N GLU A 67 19.63 9.94 1.41
CA GLU A 67 19.29 8.79 0.56
C GLU A 67 18.38 7.81 1.30
N GLU A 68 18.70 7.53 2.56
CA GLU A 68 17.93 6.61 3.40
C GLU A 68 16.55 7.18 3.78
N SER A 69 16.44 8.48 3.99
CA SER A 69 15.15 9.16 4.20
C SER A 69 14.24 9.02 2.99
N ILE A 70 14.80 9.19 1.77
CA ILE A 70 14.05 9.05 0.52
C ILE A 70 13.59 7.60 0.34
N GLU A 71 14.47 6.63 0.56
CA GLU A 71 14.12 5.22 0.47
C GLU A 71 13.01 4.84 1.46
N TRP A 72 13.13 5.28 2.72
CA TRP A 72 12.14 5.01 3.75
C TRP A 72 10.79 5.66 3.44
N ARG A 73 10.78 6.94 3.04
CA ARG A 73 9.56 7.65 2.64
C ARG A 73 8.86 6.96 1.46
N ASN A 74 9.62 6.59 0.43
CA ASN A 74 9.09 5.86 -0.71
C ASN A 74 8.44 4.53 -0.26
N ALA A 75 9.06 3.82 0.68
CA ALA A 75 8.51 2.57 1.19
C ALA A 75 7.17 2.79 1.94
N VAL A 76 7.09 3.81 2.79
CA VAL A 76 5.86 4.18 3.52
C VAL A 76 4.75 4.57 2.54
N GLU A 77 5.02 5.49 1.61
CA GLU A 77 4.01 5.95 0.65
C GLU A 77 3.53 4.84 -0.30
N GLN A 78 4.43 3.94 -0.72
CA GLN A 78 4.03 2.79 -1.54
C GLN A 78 3.20 1.80 -0.74
N LEU A 79 3.51 1.58 0.55
CA LEU A 79 2.74 0.69 1.41
C LEU A 79 1.31 1.21 1.56
N GLU A 80 1.12 2.50 1.81
CA GLU A 80 -0.20 3.13 1.90
C GLU A 80 -1.03 2.92 0.61
N ARG A 81 -0.42 3.12 -0.56
CA ARG A 81 -1.09 2.90 -1.86
C ARG A 81 -1.47 1.43 -2.08
N ILE A 82 -0.62 0.51 -1.63
CA ILE A 82 -0.90 -0.92 -1.74
C ILE A 82 -2.04 -1.32 -0.81
N GLU A 83 -2.08 -0.85 0.44
CA GLU A 83 -3.17 -1.17 1.36
C GLU A 83 -4.52 -0.61 0.88
N MET A 84 -4.52 0.56 0.25
CA MET A 84 -5.69 1.09 -0.45
C MET A 84 -6.13 0.15 -1.59
N SER A 85 -5.20 -0.28 -2.44
CA SER A 85 -5.49 -1.19 -3.55
C SER A 85 -6.04 -2.53 -3.06
N ARG A 86 -5.47 -3.10 -1.99
CA ARG A 86 -5.94 -4.33 -1.36
C ARG A 86 -7.35 -4.20 -0.81
N SER A 87 -7.69 -3.04 -0.24
CA SER A 87 -9.05 -2.75 0.21
C SER A 87 -10.05 -2.76 -0.94
N ILE A 88 -9.66 -2.23 -2.11
CA ILE A 88 -10.47 -2.27 -3.34
C ILE A 88 -10.62 -3.71 -3.86
N PHE A 89 -9.54 -4.50 -3.90
CA PHE A 89 -9.60 -5.89 -4.33
C PHE A 89 -10.50 -6.73 -3.42
N ALA A 90 -10.36 -6.58 -2.11
CA ALA A 90 -11.20 -7.26 -1.13
C ALA A 90 -12.69 -6.90 -1.30
N TRP A 91 -12.97 -5.61 -1.56
CA TRP A 91 -14.33 -5.16 -1.85
C TRP A 91 -14.88 -5.78 -3.15
N LEU A 92 -14.11 -5.76 -4.24
CA LEU A 92 -14.51 -6.35 -5.53
C LEU A 92 -14.75 -7.86 -5.44
N ILE A 93 -13.89 -8.60 -4.74
CA ILE A 93 -14.03 -10.04 -4.54
C ILE A 93 -15.34 -10.35 -3.79
N ARG A 94 -15.65 -9.58 -2.73
CA ARG A 94 -16.91 -9.73 -1.98
C ARG A 94 -18.12 -9.40 -2.85
N TRP A 95 -18.03 -8.34 -3.65
CA TRP A 95 -19.11 -7.92 -4.54
C TRP A 95 -19.40 -8.98 -5.61
N LEU A 96 -18.37 -9.51 -6.29
CA LEU A 96 -18.52 -10.59 -7.27
C LEU A 96 -19.09 -11.87 -6.64
N ALA A 97 -18.69 -12.22 -5.42
CA ALA A 97 -19.25 -13.36 -4.71
C ALA A 97 -20.75 -13.20 -4.37
N GLN A 98 -21.23 -11.97 -4.19
CA GLN A 98 -22.61 -11.66 -3.83
C GLN A 98 -23.52 -11.44 -5.05
N TYR A 99 -23.00 -10.85 -6.12
CA TYR A 99 -23.80 -10.35 -7.25
C TYR A 99 -23.35 -10.89 -8.63
N GLY A 100 -22.23 -11.59 -8.72
CA GLY A 100 -21.68 -12.12 -9.98
C GLY A 100 -22.25 -13.48 -10.41
N ALA A 101 -23.16 -14.07 -9.64
CA ALA A 101 -23.92 -15.26 -10.03
C ALA A 101 -25.26 -14.83 -10.65
N SER A 102 -25.24 -14.45 -11.93
CA SER A 102 -26.41 -14.31 -12.80
C SER A 102 -26.08 -14.81 -14.19
#